data_AF-A0A8K0RGY9-F1
#
_entry.id   AF-A0A8K0RGY9-F1
#
_cell.length_a   1.000
_cell.length_b   1.000
_cell.length_c   1.000
_cell.angle_alpha   90.00
_cell.angle_beta   90.00
_cell.angle_gamma   90.00
#
_symmetry.space_group_name_H-M   'P 1'
#
loop_
_entity.id
_entity.type
_entity.pdbx_description
1 polymer ?
#
loop_
_entity_poly.entity_id
_entity_poly.type
_entity_poly.pdbx_seq_one_letter_code
_entity_poly.pdbx_strand_id
1 'polypeptide(L)'
;MSPTTFVKRRKLDPYGESVEIDLMSSDTSKTYVVFQNLTVACGGGFGHLFKQPNVCSVKVRDLSAQTLEMFLAWLHHENLHHSPFTLYPRFRVHSGRVPLKYFNLRYEPLLWDEKDLCVWELFDAVIPMFLFAETWDIPRLRQDAVDRLVWCNNYFRSNGTYDGFVASNTITMAYDRTKPKNPLRRLIAIAFCLHNTKHTVAVDEMPRQFLVDIWKHEKYMYATDENQELNPCEFHEHASKEESKACTVRVRMSKRTLDDEEEDEVSES
;
A
#
# COMPACT_ATOMS: atom_id res chain seq x y z
N MET A 1 4.98 18.59 -1.78
CA MET A 1 4.60 19.27 -0.52
C MET A 1 5.56 18.81 0.56
N SER A 2 6.00 19.71 1.45
CA SER A 2 6.92 19.33 2.53
C SER A 2 6.13 18.90 3.78
N PRO A 3 6.52 17.81 4.46
CA PRO A 3 5.90 17.41 5.72
C PRO A 3 6.03 18.53 6.75
N THR A 4 5.03 18.68 7.63
CA THR A 4 5.09 19.67 8.71
C THR A 4 5.53 19.00 10.00
N THR A 5 6.65 19.47 10.51
CA THR A 5 7.29 18.95 11.72
C THR A 5 6.77 19.69 12.94
N PHE A 6 6.36 18.94 13.97
CA PHE A 6 6.09 19.50 15.29
C PHE A 6 7.19 19.05 16.24
N VAL A 7 7.89 20.00 16.83
CA VAL A 7 8.96 19.72 17.80
C VAL A 7 8.34 19.64 19.19
N LYS A 8 8.24 18.44 19.74
CA LYS A 8 7.99 18.22 21.16
C LYS A 8 9.24 17.57 21.74
N ARG A 9 9.68 17.97 22.94
CA ARG A 9 10.83 17.34 23.60
C ARG A 9 10.33 16.17 24.45
N ARG A 10 10.73 14.93 24.14
CA ARG A 10 10.65 13.81 25.08
C ARG A 10 12.02 13.61 25.72
N LYS A 11 12.05 13.18 26.99
CA LYS A 11 13.29 12.72 27.63
C LYS A 11 13.76 11.46 26.89
N LEU A 12 14.99 11.49 26.41
CA LEU A 12 15.64 10.34 25.81
C LEU A 12 15.74 9.22 26.86
N ASP A 13 15.54 7.99 26.41
CA ASP A 13 15.91 6.82 27.20
C ASP A 13 17.43 6.87 27.48
N PRO A 14 17.87 6.83 28.74
CA PRO A 14 19.30 6.86 29.09
C PRO A 14 20.10 5.68 28.51
N TYR A 15 19.45 4.62 28.06
CA TYR A 15 20.12 3.43 27.49
C TYR A 15 20.36 3.52 25.98
N GLY A 16 19.98 4.61 25.32
CA GLY A 16 20.14 4.76 23.87
C GLY A 16 19.24 3.82 23.06
N GLU A 17 18.27 3.19 23.72
CA GLU A 17 17.33 2.26 23.13
C GLU A 17 16.24 3.04 22.38
N SER A 18 16.06 2.69 21.10
CA SER A 18 14.95 3.03 20.21
C SER A 18 14.10 4.28 20.57
N VAL A 19 14.31 5.39 19.85
CA VAL A 19 13.50 6.60 20.02
C VAL A 19 12.07 6.35 19.50
N GLU A 20 11.09 6.47 20.38
CA GLU A 20 9.67 6.50 20.00
C GLU A 20 9.30 7.86 19.37
N ILE A 21 8.60 7.82 18.24
CA ILE A 21 8.06 8.99 17.55
C ILE A 21 6.53 8.89 17.44
N ASP A 22 5.90 10.05 17.45
CA ASP A 22 4.46 10.21 17.27
C ASP A 22 4.15 10.47 15.78
N LEU A 23 3.58 9.49 15.09
CA LEU A 23 2.98 9.67 13.76
C LEU A 23 1.52 10.08 13.89
N MET A 24 1.14 11.17 13.21
CA MET A 24 -0.25 11.67 13.20
C MET A 24 -0.81 11.67 11.78
N SER A 25 -2.03 11.17 11.62
CA SER A 25 -2.82 11.30 10.39
C SER A 25 -3.28 12.74 10.17
N SER A 26 -3.76 13.05 8.96
CA SER A 26 -4.20 14.41 8.61
C SER A 26 -5.58 14.78 9.13
N ASP A 27 -6.47 13.80 9.13
CA ASP A 27 -7.92 13.86 9.34
C ASP A 27 -8.33 13.64 10.81
N THR A 28 -7.48 13.00 11.60
CA THR A 28 -7.76 12.74 13.01
C THR A 28 -6.67 13.26 13.93
N SER A 29 -7.02 13.46 15.21
CA SER A 29 -6.07 13.67 16.29
C SER A 29 -5.42 12.38 16.80
N LYS A 30 -5.57 11.26 16.07
CA LYS A 30 -4.95 9.99 16.47
C LYS A 30 -3.43 10.09 16.31
N THR A 31 -2.74 9.60 17.33
CA THR A 31 -1.30 9.54 17.39
C THR A 31 -0.86 8.09 17.58
N TYR A 32 0.02 7.66 16.69
CA TYR A 32 0.59 6.32 16.67
C TYR A 32 2.05 6.41 17.11
N VAL A 33 2.42 5.56 18.07
CA VAL A 33 3.81 5.49 18.54
C VAL A 33 4.54 4.42 17.75
N VAL A 34 5.63 4.82 17.09
CA VAL A 34 6.51 3.90 16.36
C VAL A 34 7.96 4.15 16.72
N PHE A 35 8.81 3.18 16.48
CA PHE A 35 10.24 3.36 16.66
C PHE A 35 10.86 4.05 15.45
N GLN A 36 11.61 5.11 15.71
CA GLN A 36 12.29 5.93 14.70
C GLN A 36 13.18 5.09 13.80
N ASN A 37 13.98 4.18 14.37
CA ASN A 37 14.89 3.31 13.62
C ASN A 37 14.14 2.43 12.60
N LEU A 38 12.93 1.94 12.93
CA LEU A 38 12.11 1.17 11.98
C LEU A 38 11.67 2.05 10.80
N THR A 39 11.16 3.25 11.08
CA THR A 39 10.73 4.17 10.01
C THR A 39 11.89 4.64 9.12
N VAL A 40 13.08 4.84 9.71
CA VAL A 40 14.31 5.22 8.97
C VAL A 40 14.81 4.05 8.12
N ALA A 41 14.74 2.82 8.61
CA ALA A 41 15.18 1.64 7.87
C ALA A 41 14.35 1.40 6.60
N CYS A 42 13.06 1.78 6.63
CA CYS A 42 12.16 1.53 5.51
C CYS A 42 12.23 2.59 4.40
N GLY A 43 12.65 3.83 4.67
CA GLY A 43 12.69 4.85 3.62
C GLY A 43 13.56 6.07 3.86
N GLY A 44 14.12 6.58 2.76
CA GLY A 44 15.06 7.70 2.76
C GLY A 44 14.45 8.99 3.30
N GLY A 45 13.16 9.23 3.05
CA GLY A 45 12.44 10.43 3.50
C GLY A 45 12.43 10.59 5.03
N PHE A 46 12.19 9.51 5.76
CA PHE A 46 12.28 9.51 7.23
C PHE A 46 13.72 9.70 7.69
N GLY A 47 14.68 9.05 7.04
CA GLY A 47 16.11 9.24 7.31
C GLY A 47 16.54 10.70 7.22
N HIS A 48 16.09 11.44 6.19
CA HIS A 48 16.36 12.86 6.06
C HIS A 48 15.69 13.70 7.14
N LEU A 49 14.42 13.41 7.48
CA LEU A 49 13.67 14.13 8.49
C LEU A 49 14.33 14.02 9.86
N PHE A 50 14.76 12.82 10.24
CA PHE A 50 15.32 12.55 11.56
C PHE A 50 16.81 12.89 11.71
N LYS A 51 17.46 13.41 10.66
CA LYS A 51 18.76 14.10 10.81
C LYS A 51 18.63 15.38 11.63
N GLN A 52 17.42 15.96 11.70
CA GLN A 52 17.18 17.12 12.54
C GLN A 52 17.09 16.69 14.01
N PRO A 53 17.87 17.30 14.92
CA PRO A 53 17.84 16.95 16.32
C PRO A 53 16.48 17.29 16.94
N ASN A 54 16.02 16.45 17.87
CA ASN A 54 14.78 16.64 18.65
C ASN A 54 13.45 16.48 17.89
N VAL A 55 13.44 15.86 16.70
CA VAL A 55 12.18 15.48 16.05
C VAL A 55 11.62 14.25 16.77
N CYS A 56 10.55 14.42 17.55
CA CYS A 56 9.85 13.31 18.19
C CYS A 56 8.43 13.08 17.63
N SER A 57 7.99 13.91 16.68
CA SER A 57 6.65 13.83 16.13
C SER A 57 6.58 14.30 14.69
N VAL A 58 5.83 13.57 13.88
CA VAL A 58 5.67 13.79 12.45
C VAL A 58 4.18 13.73 12.12
N LYS A 59 3.65 14.84 11.61
CA LYS A 59 2.28 14.85 11.06
C LYS A 59 2.34 14.53 9.58
N VAL A 60 1.76 13.39 9.20
CA VAL A 60 1.63 12.95 7.81
C VAL A 60 0.33 13.54 7.25
N ARG A 61 0.44 14.66 6.55
CA ARG A 61 -0.71 15.45 6.08
C ARG A 61 -1.53 14.81 4.98
N ASP A 62 -0.99 13.82 4.30
CA ASP A 62 -1.59 13.28 3.09
C ASP A 62 -2.09 11.84 3.27
N LEU A 63 -2.23 11.39 4.52
CA LEU A 63 -2.78 10.08 4.86
C LEU A 63 -3.95 10.20 5.83
N SER A 64 -5.02 9.45 5.53
CA SER A 64 -6.07 9.18 6.49
C SER A 64 -5.55 8.31 7.63
N ALA A 65 -6.28 8.28 8.75
CA ALA A 65 -5.99 7.36 9.84
C ALA A 65 -5.93 5.88 9.38
N GLN A 66 -6.82 5.48 8.46
CA GLN A 66 -6.86 4.11 7.94
C GLN A 66 -5.61 3.77 7.12
N THR A 67 -5.19 4.65 6.19
CA THR A 67 -3.97 4.40 5.41
C THR A 67 -2.73 4.39 6.32
N LEU A 68 -2.70 5.24 7.34
CA LEU A 68 -1.62 5.20 8.32
C LEU A 68 -1.61 3.88 9.11
N GLU A 69 -2.78 3.36 9.51
CA GLU A 69 -2.89 2.05 10.16
C GLU A 69 -2.39 0.91 9.25
N MET A 70 -2.71 0.94 7.94
CA MET A 70 -2.17 0.01 6.95
C MET A 70 -0.64 0.08 6.85
N PHE A 71 -0.07 1.28 6.84
CA PHE A 71 1.39 1.46 6.85
C PHE A 71 2.04 0.86 8.09
N LEU A 72 1.43 1.05 9.27
CA LEU A 72 1.95 0.50 10.51
C LEU A 72 1.89 -1.03 10.56
N ALA A 73 0.81 -1.60 10.02
CA ALA A 73 0.69 -3.04 9.85
C ALA A 73 1.78 -3.59 8.92
N TRP A 74 1.99 -2.94 7.77
CA TRP A 74 3.07 -3.27 6.86
C TRP A 74 4.46 -3.15 7.51
N LEU A 75 4.71 -2.07 8.26
CA LEU A 75 5.98 -1.85 8.96
C LEU A 75 6.24 -2.95 10.01
N HIS A 76 5.19 -3.43 10.68
CA HIS A 76 5.29 -4.57 11.59
C HIS A 76 5.68 -5.85 10.84
N HIS A 77 5.03 -6.14 9.72
CA HIS A 77 5.36 -7.27 8.86
C HIS A 77 6.83 -7.22 8.41
N GLU A 78 7.29 -6.07 7.89
CA GLU A 78 8.69 -5.90 7.48
C GLU A 78 9.66 -6.19 8.64
N ASN A 79 9.36 -5.69 9.83
CA ASN A 79 10.21 -5.95 10.99
C ASN A 79 10.25 -7.42 11.38
N LEU A 80 9.12 -8.14 11.31
CA LEU A 80 9.07 -9.57 11.63
C LEU A 80 9.89 -10.42 10.66
N HIS A 81 9.92 -10.07 9.37
CA HIS A 81 10.57 -10.88 8.33
C HIS A 81 12.01 -10.46 8.02
N HIS A 82 12.42 -9.23 8.34
CA HIS A 82 13.75 -8.72 7.96
C HIS A 82 14.66 -8.36 9.15
N SER A 83 14.16 -8.29 10.38
CA SER A 83 15.01 -8.01 11.53
C SER A 83 15.58 -9.31 12.12
N PRO A 84 16.92 -9.47 12.23
CA PRO A 84 17.52 -10.57 13.00
C PRO A 84 17.27 -10.43 14.50
N PHE A 85 16.77 -9.27 14.95
CA PHE A 85 16.40 -9.02 16.33
C PHE A 85 14.88 -9.07 16.45
N THR A 86 14.38 -10.04 17.22
CA THR A 86 13.00 -10.15 17.74
C THR A 86 12.69 -9.06 18.77
N LEU A 87 13.06 -7.80 18.48
CA LEU A 87 12.44 -6.67 19.12
C LEU A 87 11.00 -6.62 18.59
N TYR A 88 10.10 -7.33 19.28
CA TYR A 88 8.67 -7.23 19.03
C TYR A 88 8.29 -5.76 19.18
N PRO A 89 7.99 -5.05 18.08
CA PRO A 89 7.61 -3.66 18.20
C PRO A 89 6.24 -3.68 18.87
N ARG A 90 6.18 -3.26 20.14
CA ARG A 90 4.90 -2.97 20.77
C ARG A 90 4.40 -1.68 20.14
N PHE A 91 3.74 -1.80 18.99
CA PHE A 91 2.97 -0.70 18.41
C PHE A 91 1.87 -0.34 19.42
N ARG A 92 2.02 0.81 20.08
CA ARG A 92 1.00 1.37 20.96
C ARG A 92 0.34 2.53 20.23
N VAL A 93 -0.97 2.45 20.01
CA VAL A 93 -1.74 3.66 19.72
C VAL A 93 -2.02 4.32 21.05
N HIS A 94 -1.87 5.65 21.15
CA HIS A 94 -2.26 6.36 22.38
C HIS A 94 -3.75 6.19 22.72
N SER A 95 -4.57 5.71 21.77
CA SER A 95 -6.01 5.45 21.93
C SER A 95 -6.43 3.97 21.93
N GLY A 96 -5.51 3.01 21.97
CA GLY A 96 -5.84 1.57 21.94
C GLY A 96 -4.82 0.68 21.22
N ARG A 97 -5.13 -0.60 21.00
CA ARG A 97 -4.36 -1.42 20.05
C ARG A 97 -4.77 -1.05 18.63
N VAL A 98 -3.83 -0.87 17.70
CA VAL A 98 -4.17 -0.94 16.26
C VAL A 98 -4.83 -2.31 16.11
N PRO A 99 -6.02 -2.42 15.51
CA PRO A 99 -6.59 -3.72 15.25
C PRO A 99 -5.80 -4.39 14.12
N LEU A 100 -4.56 -4.81 14.42
CA LEU A 100 -3.69 -5.60 13.57
C LEU A 100 -4.32 -6.94 13.21
N LYS A 101 -5.36 -7.36 13.95
CA LYS A 101 -6.21 -8.54 13.67
C LYS A 101 -6.81 -8.54 12.26
N TYR A 102 -6.80 -7.40 11.60
CA TYR A 102 -7.33 -7.21 10.27
C TYR A 102 -6.29 -7.48 9.17
N PHE A 103 -4.99 -7.46 9.48
CA PHE A 103 -3.96 -7.66 8.46
C PHE A 103 -3.41 -9.08 8.54
N ASN A 104 -3.30 -9.74 7.38
CA ASN A 104 -2.59 -11.01 7.26
C ASN A 104 -1.08 -10.73 7.32
N LEU A 105 -0.57 -10.50 8.53
CA LEU A 105 0.83 -10.19 8.76
C LEU A 105 1.74 -11.41 8.59
N ARG A 106 1.20 -12.62 8.42
CA ARG A 106 1.98 -13.87 8.35
C ARG A 106 2.52 -14.15 6.95
N TYR A 107 1.74 -13.88 5.90
CA TYR A 107 2.07 -14.40 4.58
C TYR A 107 2.19 -13.34 3.50
N GLU A 108 1.36 -12.29 3.53
CA GLU A 108 1.23 -11.39 2.38
C GLU A 108 1.08 -9.92 2.84
N PRO A 109 2.02 -9.02 2.47
CA PRO A 109 1.96 -7.62 2.87
C PRO A 109 0.73 -6.91 2.28
N LEU A 110 0.13 -6.00 3.06
CA LEU A 110 -1.04 -5.19 2.66
C LEU A 110 -2.30 -6.01 2.32
N LEU A 111 -2.36 -7.26 2.75
CA LEU A 111 -3.52 -8.13 2.62
C LEU A 111 -4.32 -8.18 3.92
N TRP A 112 -5.64 -8.09 3.78
CA TRP A 112 -6.59 -8.12 4.89
C TRP A 112 -7.05 -9.56 5.06
N ASP A 113 -7.09 -10.05 6.30
CA ASP A 113 -7.40 -11.45 6.62
C ASP A 113 -8.91 -11.72 6.71
N GLU A 114 -9.75 -10.73 6.46
CA GLU A 114 -11.20 -10.88 6.61
C GLU A 114 -11.82 -11.42 5.32
N LYS A 115 -12.46 -12.58 5.46
CA LYS A 115 -13.26 -13.27 4.43
C LYS A 115 -14.36 -12.41 3.82
N ASP A 116 -14.74 -11.32 4.49
CA ASP A 116 -15.84 -10.43 4.10
C ASP A 116 -15.37 -9.11 3.46
N LEU A 117 -14.06 -8.92 3.21
CA LEU A 117 -13.62 -7.63 2.70
C LEU A 117 -14.03 -7.40 1.24
N CYS A 118 -14.61 -6.23 1.05
CA CYS A 118 -14.89 -5.64 -0.23
C CYS A 118 -13.56 -5.32 -0.93
N VAL A 119 -13.14 -6.14 -1.90
CA VAL A 119 -11.83 -6.01 -2.57
C VAL A 119 -11.62 -4.65 -3.24
N TRP A 120 -12.70 -3.94 -3.59
CA TRP A 120 -12.63 -2.55 -4.09
C TRP A 120 -12.15 -1.55 -3.03
N GLU A 121 -12.51 -1.73 -1.76
CA GLU A 121 -12.00 -0.88 -0.66
C GLU A 121 -10.49 -1.08 -0.49
N LEU A 122 -10.00 -2.31 -0.73
CA LEU A 122 -8.55 -2.58 -0.74
C LEU A 122 -7.87 -1.87 -1.90
N PHE A 123 -8.46 -1.90 -3.09
CA PHE A 123 -7.92 -1.19 -4.24
C PHE A 123 -7.79 0.32 -3.93
N ASP A 124 -8.87 0.92 -3.45
CA ASP A 124 -8.93 2.34 -3.11
C ASP A 124 -7.91 2.70 -2.02
N ALA A 125 -7.75 1.88 -0.99
CA ALA A 125 -6.84 2.17 0.13
C ALA A 125 -5.35 1.98 -0.23
N VAL A 126 -5.03 1.14 -1.21
CA VAL A 126 -3.65 0.90 -1.66
C VAL A 126 -3.10 2.05 -2.50
N ILE A 127 -3.96 2.82 -3.19
CA ILE A 127 -3.53 4.00 -3.95
C ILE A 127 -2.86 5.06 -3.05
N PRO A 128 -3.48 5.54 -1.95
CA PRO A 128 -2.81 6.36 -0.94
C PRO A 128 -1.50 5.76 -0.41
N MET A 129 -1.43 4.45 -0.20
CA MET A 129 -0.21 3.76 0.24
C MET A 129 0.92 3.88 -0.78
N PHE A 130 0.64 3.67 -2.07
CA PHE A 130 1.61 3.86 -3.15
C PHE A 130 2.14 5.30 -3.15
N LEU A 131 1.24 6.30 -3.11
CA LEU A 131 1.60 7.72 -3.14
C LEU A 131 2.43 8.12 -1.93
N PHE A 132 2.11 7.55 -0.76
CA PHE A 132 2.89 7.72 0.45
C PHE A 132 4.29 7.12 0.31
N ALA A 133 4.40 5.89 -0.20
CA ALA A 133 5.68 5.24 -0.43
C ALA A 133 6.57 6.01 -1.41
N GLU A 134 5.99 6.58 -2.46
CA GLU A 134 6.69 7.45 -3.41
C GLU A 134 7.13 8.76 -2.74
N THR A 135 6.28 9.38 -1.93
CA THR A 135 6.57 10.65 -1.24
C THR A 135 7.69 10.50 -0.20
N TRP A 136 7.74 9.36 0.50
CA TRP A 136 8.68 9.10 1.58
C TRP A 136 9.89 8.25 1.17
N ASP A 137 10.00 7.96 -0.13
CA ASP A 137 11.06 7.14 -0.70
C ASP A 137 11.21 5.80 0.04
N ILE A 138 10.12 5.02 0.02
CA ILE A 138 10.00 3.67 0.61
C ILE A 138 9.82 2.67 -0.56
N PRO A 139 10.90 2.30 -1.28
CA PRO A 139 10.78 1.51 -2.51
C PRO A 139 10.06 0.19 -2.32
N ARG A 140 10.29 -0.48 -1.18
CA ARG A 140 9.68 -1.78 -0.88
C ARG A 140 8.16 -1.68 -0.73
N LEU A 141 7.67 -0.71 0.03
CA LEU A 141 6.23 -0.48 0.18
C LEU A 141 5.58 -0.08 -1.15
N ARG A 142 6.27 0.69 -1.98
CA ARG A 142 5.79 1.04 -3.32
C ARG A 142 5.62 -0.21 -4.19
N GLN A 143 6.58 -1.14 -4.13
CA GLN A 143 6.50 -2.43 -4.81
C GLN A 143 5.33 -3.27 -4.29
N ASP A 144 5.19 -3.43 -2.96
CA ASP A 144 4.08 -4.22 -2.41
C ASP A 144 2.71 -3.61 -2.74
N ALA A 145 2.62 -2.28 -2.81
CA ALA A 145 1.39 -1.61 -3.26
C ALA A 145 1.08 -1.94 -4.72
N VAL A 146 2.09 -2.04 -5.60
CA VAL A 146 1.90 -2.48 -6.99
C VAL A 146 1.46 -3.94 -7.06
N ASP A 147 2.17 -4.84 -6.35
CA ASP A 147 1.79 -6.26 -6.24
C ASP A 147 0.32 -6.38 -5.83
N ARG A 148 -0.11 -5.58 -4.84
CA ARG A 148 -1.47 -5.59 -4.33
C ARG A 148 -2.50 -5.09 -5.34
N LEU A 149 -2.24 -3.99 -6.04
CA LEU A 149 -3.15 -3.47 -7.08
C LEU A 149 -3.31 -4.47 -8.24
N VAL A 150 -2.23 -5.15 -8.61
CA VAL A 150 -2.25 -6.18 -9.64
C VAL A 150 -3.03 -7.40 -9.18
N TRP A 151 -2.83 -7.85 -7.94
CA TRP A 151 -3.64 -8.91 -7.36
C TRP A 151 -5.13 -8.56 -7.37
N CYS A 152 -5.51 -7.34 -6.98
CA CYS A 152 -6.92 -6.94 -6.97
C CYS A 152 -7.53 -7.01 -8.39
N ASN A 153 -6.78 -6.58 -9.41
CA ASN A 153 -7.20 -6.72 -10.81
C ASN A 153 -7.45 -8.19 -11.20
N ASN A 154 -6.46 -9.05 -10.93
CA ASN A 154 -6.55 -10.47 -11.28
C ASN A 154 -7.69 -11.15 -10.50
N TYR A 155 -7.90 -10.76 -9.24
CA TYR A 155 -9.00 -11.23 -8.41
C TYR A 155 -10.36 -10.81 -8.98
N PHE A 156 -10.55 -9.54 -9.32
CA PHE A 156 -11.79 -9.06 -9.93
C PHE A 156 -12.08 -9.80 -11.23
N ARG A 157 -11.08 -9.92 -12.10
CA ARG A 157 -11.21 -10.64 -13.36
C ARG A 157 -11.71 -12.07 -13.15
N SER A 158 -11.17 -12.75 -12.15
CA SER A 158 -11.47 -14.17 -11.89
C SER A 158 -12.77 -14.41 -11.12
N ASN A 159 -13.36 -13.40 -10.49
CA ASN A 159 -14.55 -13.53 -9.63
C ASN A 159 -15.76 -12.72 -10.13
N GLY A 160 -15.64 -12.05 -11.28
CA GLY A 160 -16.72 -11.31 -11.92
C GLY A 160 -16.64 -9.81 -11.72
N THR A 161 -17.57 -9.09 -12.33
CA THR A 161 -17.59 -7.63 -12.32
C THR A 161 -18.13 -7.11 -10.98
N TYR A 162 -17.41 -6.15 -10.40
CA TYR A 162 -17.84 -5.47 -9.18
C TYR A 162 -18.35 -4.07 -9.50
N ASP A 163 -19.45 -3.67 -8.87
CA ASP A 163 -19.99 -2.33 -8.96
C ASP A 163 -19.11 -1.37 -8.16
N GLY A 164 -18.28 -0.59 -8.87
CA GLY A 164 -17.39 0.39 -8.25
C GLY A 164 -15.96 -0.13 -8.16
N PHE A 165 -15.11 0.37 -9.05
CA PHE A 165 -13.71 -0.03 -9.13
C PHE A 165 -12.82 0.79 -8.19
N VAL A 166 -12.82 2.12 -8.38
CA VAL A 166 -12.03 3.10 -7.62
C VAL A 166 -12.83 4.39 -7.55
N ALA A 167 -12.88 5.02 -6.37
CA ALA A 167 -13.59 6.28 -6.20
C ALA A 167 -12.95 7.42 -7.03
N SER A 168 -13.76 8.31 -7.59
CA SER A 168 -13.29 9.42 -8.44
C SER A 168 -12.27 10.33 -7.77
N ASN A 169 -12.45 10.60 -6.47
CA ASN A 169 -11.50 11.36 -5.67
C ASN A 169 -10.14 10.67 -5.55
N THR A 170 -10.11 9.34 -5.43
CA THR A 170 -8.88 8.53 -5.38
C THR A 170 -8.15 8.57 -6.73
N ILE A 171 -8.88 8.47 -7.86
CA ILE A 171 -8.31 8.63 -9.20
C ILE A 171 -7.70 10.03 -9.36
N THR A 172 -8.46 11.07 -9.01
CA THR A 172 -7.98 12.46 -9.07
C THR A 172 -6.72 12.65 -8.24
N MET A 173 -6.70 12.17 -7.00
CA MET A 173 -5.52 12.21 -6.16
C MET A 173 -4.30 11.53 -6.80
N ALA A 174 -4.47 10.34 -7.40
CA ALA A 174 -3.38 9.64 -8.09
C ALA A 174 -2.84 10.45 -9.28
N TYR A 175 -3.72 11.04 -10.08
CA TYR A 175 -3.36 11.83 -11.26
C TYR A 175 -2.81 13.21 -10.94
N ASP A 176 -3.14 13.80 -9.79
CA ASP A 176 -2.55 15.07 -9.36
C ASP A 176 -1.15 14.90 -8.78
N ARG A 177 -0.86 13.74 -8.18
CA ARG A 177 0.36 13.52 -7.40
C ARG A 177 1.47 12.73 -8.10
N THR A 178 1.17 12.06 -9.19
CA THR A 178 2.17 11.29 -9.96
C THR A 178 2.54 12.00 -11.25
N LYS A 179 3.52 11.51 -12.01
CA LYS A 179 3.86 12.02 -13.35
C LYS A 179 3.21 11.17 -14.46
N PRO A 180 3.10 11.69 -15.70
CA PRO A 180 2.73 10.85 -16.85
C PRO A 180 3.63 9.60 -16.93
N LYS A 181 3.05 8.48 -17.37
CA LYS A 181 3.68 7.14 -17.46
C LYS A 181 3.98 6.45 -16.12
N ASN A 182 3.69 7.07 -14.97
CA ASN A 182 3.82 6.42 -13.68
C ASN A 182 3.00 5.10 -13.63
N PRO A 183 3.53 4.02 -13.04
CA PRO A 183 2.90 2.70 -13.04
C PRO A 183 1.52 2.70 -12.38
N LEU A 184 1.30 3.53 -11.34
CA LEU A 184 0.01 3.66 -10.68
C LEU A 184 -1.07 4.14 -11.65
N ARG A 185 -0.78 5.17 -12.46
CA ARG A 185 -1.73 5.70 -13.46
C ARG A 185 -2.08 4.65 -14.50
N ARG A 186 -1.07 3.89 -14.97
CA ARG A 186 -1.24 2.80 -15.92
C ARG A 186 -2.13 1.70 -15.36
N LEU A 187 -1.87 1.27 -14.11
CA LEU A 187 -2.68 0.26 -13.42
C LEU A 187 -4.13 0.71 -13.27
N ILE A 188 -4.38 1.93 -12.77
CA ILE A 188 -5.74 2.46 -12.61
C ILE A 188 -6.47 2.51 -13.96
N ALA A 189 -5.81 2.94 -15.04
CA ALA A 189 -6.41 3.00 -16.37
C ALA A 189 -6.71 1.62 -16.96
N ILE A 190 -5.78 0.67 -16.87
CA ILE A 190 -5.98 -0.72 -17.32
C ILE A 190 -7.15 -1.34 -16.56
N ALA A 191 -7.15 -1.17 -15.25
CA ALA A 191 -8.14 -1.76 -14.38
C ALA A 191 -9.54 -1.19 -14.60
N PHE A 192 -9.64 0.12 -14.86
CA PHE A 192 -10.89 0.74 -15.32
C PHE A 192 -11.38 0.12 -16.64
N CYS A 193 -10.49 -0.11 -17.61
CA CYS A 193 -10.85 -0.76 -18.88
C CYS A 193 -11.36 -2.19 -18.68
N LEU A 194 -10.79 -2.93 -17.72
CA LEU A 194 -11.13 -4.31 -17.44
C LEU A 194 -12.43 -4.46 -16.65
N HIS A 195 -12.70 -3.55 -15.71
CA HIS A 195 -13.72 -3.77 -14.67
C HIS A 195 -14.86 -2.77 -14.66
N ASN A 196 -14.77 -1.62 -15.35
CA ASN A 196 -15.83 -0.63 -15.26
C ASN A 196 -17.02 -0.98 -16.16
N THR A 197 -18.03 -1.62 -15.58
CA THR A 197 -19.32 -1.95 -16.19
C THR A 197 -20.26 -0.73 -16.27
N LYS A 198 -19.82 0.28 -17.02
CA LYS A 198 -20.66 1.19 -17.82
C LYS A 198 -21.66 2.17 -17.20
N HIS A 199 -21.94 2.27 -15.90
CA HIS A 199 -23.08 3.13 -15.46
C HIS A 199 -22.91 4.14 -14.33
N THR A 200 -21.77 4.22 -13.64
CA THR A 200 -21.73 4.98 -12.36
C THR A 200 -20.76 6.15 -12.31
N VAL A 201 -19.86 6.28 -13.28
CA VAL A 201 -18.81 7.31 -13.22
C VAL A 201 -19.19 8.52 -14.07
N ALA A 202 -19.41 9.66 -13.41
CA ALA A 202 -19.51 10.96 -14.04
C ALA A 202 -18.20 11.32 -14.76
N VAL A 203 -18.18 11.14 -16.09
CA VAL A 203 -16.97 11.35 -16.93
C VAL A 203 -16.45 12.78 -16.82
N ASP A 204 -17.33 13.74 -16.57
CA ASP A 204 -17.03 15.15 -16.36
C ASP A 204 -16.30 15.44 -15.04
N GLU A 205 -16.37 14.55 -14.05
CA GLU A 205 -15.64 14.66 -12.79
C GLU A 205 -14.23 14.03 -12.85
N MET A 206 -13.91 13.33 -13.94
CA MET A 206 -12.65 12.60 -14.06
C MET A 206 -11.50 13.47 -14.57
N PRO A 207 -10.25 13.22 -14.14
CA PRO A 207 -9.08 13.93 -14.66
C PRO A 207 -8.96 13.75 -16.18
N ARG A 208 -8.76 14.84 -16.93
CA ARG A 208 -8.64 14.76 -18.40
C ARG A 208 -7.55 13.78 -18.85
N GLN A 209 -6.41 13.78 -18.16
CA GLN A 209 -5.31 12.88 -18.49
C GLN A 209 -5.65 11.40 -18.22
N PHE A 210 -6.53 11.12 -17.26
CA PHE A 210 -7.03 9.77 -17.00
C PHE A 210 -7.86 9.25 -18.17
N LEU A 211 -8.77 10.06 -18.72
CA LEU A 211 -9.57 9.70 -19.91
C LEU A 211 -8.67 9.39 -21.11
N VAL A 212 -7.60 10.18 -21.30
CA VAL A 212 -6.60 9.92 -22.36
C VAL A 212 -5.86 8.60 -22.13
N ASP A 213 -5.51 8.28 -20.89
CA ASP A 213 -4.79 7.05 -20.57
C ASP A 213 -5.70 5.82 -20.67
N ILE A 214 -6.99 5.92 -20.31
CA ILE A 214 -8.02 4.89 -20.60
C ILE A 214 -8.05 4.60 -22.11
N TRP A 215 -8.14 5.64 -22.94
CA TRP A 215 -8.21 5.46 -24.39
C TRP A 215 -6.97 4.75 -24.96
N LYS A 216 -5.77 5.07 -24.46
CA LYS A 216 -4.53 4.34 -24.84
C LYS A 216 -4.54 2.86 -24.43
N HIS A 217 -5.34 2.52 -23.42
CA HIS A 217 -5.47 1.17 -22.88
C HIS A 217 -6.74 0.47 -23.38
N GLU A 218 -7.45 1.01 -24.39
CA GLU A 218 -8.68 0.43 -24.93
C GLU A 218 -8.54 -1.02 -25.39
N LYS A 219 -7.33 -1.44 -25.81
CA LYS A 219 -7.04 -2.84 -26.17
C LYS A 219 -7.37 -3.83 -25.05
N TYR A 220 -7.29 -3.41 -23.79
CA TYR A 220 -7.64 -4.24 -22.64
C TYR A 220 -9.17 -4.42 -22.50
N MET A 221 -9.98 -3.50 -23.05
CA MET A 221 -11.45 -3.66 -23.11
C MET A 221 -11.88 -4.80 -24.05
N TYR A 222 -11.05 -5.11 -25.05
CA TYR A 222 -11.34 -6.12 -26.07
C TYR A 222 -10.47 -7.38 -25.95
N ALA A 223 -9.64 -7.47 -24.90
CA ALA A 223 -8.84 -8.66 -24.65
C ALA A 223 -9.77 -9.82 -24.24
N THR A 224 -10.18 -10.62 -25.23
CA THR A 224 -11.11 -11.76 -25.06
C THR A 224 -10.46 -12.98 -24.42
N ASP A 225 -9.14 -12.99 -24.26
CA ASP A 225 -8.48 -14.08 -23.55
C ASP A 225 -8.70 -13.88 -22.06
N GLU A 226 -9.82 -14.42 -21.55
CA GLU A 226 -10.26 -14.38 -20.16
C GLU A 226 -9.16 -14.79 -19.17
N ASN A 227 -8.09 -15.46 -19.63
CA ASN A 227 -7.01 -15.98 -18.80
C ASN A 227 -5.75 -15.11 -18.69
N GLN A 228 -5.67 -13.96 -19.37
CA GLN A 228 -4.46 -13.14 -19.27
C GLN A 228 -4.39 -12.36 -17.94
N GLU A 229 -3.75 -12.94 -16.94
CA GLU A 229 -3.41 -12.26 -15.69
C GLU A 229 -2.40 -11.12 -15.94
N LEU A 230 -2.55 -10.03 -15.19
CA LEU A 230 -1.55 -8.96 -15.16
C LEU A 230 -0.32 -9.43 -14.38
N ASN A 231 0.86 -9.13 -14.92
CA ASN A 231 2.14 -9.42 -14.29
C ASN A 231 2.66 -8.19 -13.52
N PRO A 232 2.87 -8.27 -12.19
CA PRO A 232 3.35 -7.14 -11.39
C PRO A 232 4.68 -6.55 -11.86
N CYS A 233 5.60 -7.38 -12.37
CA CYS A 233 6.91 -6.94 -12.82
C CYS A 233 6.83 -5.94 -13.99
N GLU A 234 5.72 -5.88 -14.74
CA GLU A 234 5.50 -4.87 -15.79
C GLU A 234 5.28 -3.45 -15.23
N PHE A 235 5.06 -3.35 -13.91
CA PHE A 235 4.72 -2.13 -13.18
C PHE A 235 5.74 -1.77 -12.10
N HIS A 236 6.75 -2.60 -11.86
CA HIS A 236 7.82 -2.33 -10.89
C HIS A 236 8.94 -1.40 -11.39
N GLU A 237 8.85 -0.94 -12.64
CA GLU A 237 9.81 0.01 -13.24
C GLU A 237 11.28 -0.46 -13.20
N HIS A 238 11.52 -1.75 -13.42
CA HIS A 238 12.87 -2.31 -13.47
C HIS A 238 13.76 -1.55 -14.47
N ALA A 239 14.94 -1.13 -14.01
CA ALA A 239 15.94 -0.47 -14.85
C ALA A 239 16.63 -1.45 -15.81
N SER A 240 16.61 -2.75 -15.49
CA SER A 240 17.29 -3.80 -16.24
C SER A 240 16.54 -5.14 -16.22
N LYS A 241 16.93 -6.06 -17.11
CA LYS A 241 16.39 -7.43 -17.12
C LYS A 241 16.86 -8.21 -15.90
N GLU A 242 18.06 -7.93 -15.42
CA GLU A 242 18.66 -8.54 -14.23
C GLU A 242 17.85 -8.18 -12.99
N GLU A 243 17.48 -6.91 -12.85
CA GLU A 243 16.58 -6.45 -11.78
C GLU A 243 15.20 -7.10 -11.89
N SER A 244 14.66 -7.22 -13.11
CA SER A 244 13.38 -7.92 -13.34
C SER A 244 13.45 -9.41 -12.94
N LYS A 245 14.58 -10.08 -13.18
CA LYS A 245 14.79 -11.48 -12.74
C LYS A 245 14.99 -11.61 -11.23
N ALA A 246 15.60 -10.60 -10.60
CA ALA A 246 15.80 -10.55 -9.16
C ALA A 246 14.57 -10.04 -8.40
N CYS A 247 13.53 -9.61 -9.12
CA CYS A 247 12.30 -9.10 -8.53
C CYS A 247 11.51 -10.22 -7.84
N THR A 248 11.24 -10.02 -6.55
CA THR A 248 10.38 -10.92 -5.76
C THR A 248 9.01 -10.27 -5.53
N VAL A 249 8.00 -10.79 -6.22
CA VAL A 249 6.57 -10.53 -5.95
C VAL A 249 6.19 -11.26 -4.67
N ARG A 250 5.57 -10.55 -3.71
CA ARG A 250 5.24 -11.14 -2.39
C ARG A 250 3.79 -11.53 -2.20
N VAL A 251 2.92 -11.08 -3.09
CA VAL A 251 1.51 -11.45 -3.08
C VAL A 251 1.35 -12.66 -4.00
N ARG A 252 0.73 -13.74 -3.52
CA ARG A 252 0.42 -14.90 -4.34
C ARG A 252 -0.66 -14.48 -5.34
N MET A 253 -0.31 -14.54 -6.63
CA MET A 253 -1.21 -14.10 -7.71
C MET A 253 -2.27 -15.14 -8.05
N SER A 254 -1.99 -16.43 -7.80
CA SER A 254 -2.95 -17.50 -8.01
C SER A 254 -4.06 -17.46 -6.95
N LYS A 255 -5.30 -17.76 -7.37
CA LYS A 255 -6.39 -18.06 -6.42
C LYS A 255 -5.90 -19.13 -5.44
N ARG A 256 -6.06 -18.89 -4.13
CA ARG A 256 -6.19 -20.01 -3.20
C ARG A 256 -7.39 -20.81 -3.69
N THR A 257 -7.15 -22.02 -4.18
CA THR A 257 -8.22 -23.00 -4.18
C THR A 257 -8.57 -23.21 -2.71
N LEU A 258 -9.87 -23.24 -2.36
CA LEU A 258 -10.30 -23.50 -0.98
C LEU A 258 -9.69 -24.81 -0.44
N ASP A 259 -9.34 -25.71 -1.35
CA ASP A 259 -8.64 -26.97 -1.10
C ASP A 259 -7.22 -26.77 -0.54
N ASP A 260 -6.56 -25.62 -0.78
CA ASP A 260 -5.21 -25.35 -0.26
C ASP A 260 -5.20 -25.04 1.25
N GLU A 261 -6.35 -24.69 1.84
CA GLU A 261 -6.46 -24.38 3.28
C GLU A 261 -6.63 -25.62 4.16
N GLU A 262 -7.11 -26.75 3.60
CA GLU A 262 -7.27 -28.00 4.37
C GLU A 262 -5.94 -28.74 4.62
N GLU A 263 -4.91 -28.54 3.78
CA GLU A 263 -3.63 -29.24 3.94
C GLU A 263 -2.73 -28.62 5.02
N ASP A 264 -2.84 -27.32 5.28
CA ASP A 264 -2.00 -26.63 6.28
C ASP A 264 -2.43 -26.96 7.73
N GLU A 265 -3.72 -27.24 7.99
CA GLU A 265 -4.20 -27.57 9.34
C GLU A 265 -3.84 -29.01 9.81
N VAL A 266 -3.50 -29.92 8.89
CA VAL A 266 -3.22 -31.34 9.22
C VAL A 266 -1.75 -31.57 9.62
N SER A 267 -0.86 -30.60 9.39
CA SER A 267 0.58 -30.77 9.61
C SER A 267 1.09 -30.33 10.99
N GLU A 268 0.25 -29.72 11.84
CA GLU A 268 0.61 -29.26 13.19
C GLU A 268 0.06 -30.13 14.34
N SER A 269 -0.52 -31.31 14.05
CA SER A 269 -1.05 -32.26 15.06
C SER A 269 -0.11 -33.41 15.38
#